data_AF-A0A317ZQ97-F1
#
_entry.id   AF-A0A317ZQ97-F1
#
_cell.length_a   1.000
_cell.length_b   1.000
_cell.length_c   1.000
_cell.angle_alpha   90.00
_cell.angle_beta   90.00
_cell.angle_gamma   90.00
#
_symmetry.space_group_name_H-M   'P 1'
#
loop_
_entity.id
_entity.type
_entity.pdbx_description
1 polymer ?
#
loop_
_entity_poly.entity_id
_entity_poly.type
_entity_poly.pdbx_seq_one_letter_code
_entity_poly.pdbx_strand_id
1 'polypeptide(L)'
;MEQEQENSFIAKFDSDDKLISKGKMLAAISMILIALEVTGATIKEANTFLFKIDFANQNGVTFLLLGAIIYLAVRYLNYAQPYHHQLFLIWSRRMMLDRELFHFNPHDDCISGFLSDAIGVYGGDEPGIREARYVKSGLFRRSIVYPTKHQGEDGEVEFYDVHINLCSFNEKWTSKMYLKLLAIEFKYRVLAFVKHREHLDLLGPYIFAIVSVISVLVPWGNFT
;
A
#
# COMPACT_ATOMS: atom_id res chain seq x y z
N MET A 1 19.33 11.32 8.93
CA MET A 1 17.88 11.63 8.79
C MET A 1 17.08 10.48 8.18
N GLU A 2 17.40 9.93 6.99
CA GLU A 2 16.59 8.84 6.39
C GLU A 2 16.61 7.54 7.21
N GLN A 3 17.80 7.08 7.61
CA GLN A 3 17.96 5.88 8.46
C GLN A 3 17.30 6.04 9.83
N GLU A 4 17.24 7.25 10.35
CA GLU A 4 16.65 7.54 11.66
C GLU A 4 15.12 7.49 11.62
N GLN A 5 14.50 8.01 10.55
CA GLN A 5 13.06 7.87 10.30
C GLN A 5 12.68 6.40 10.06
N GLU A 6 13.51 5.66 9.34
CA GLU A 6 13.30 4.23 9.07
C GLU A 6 13.42 3.39 10.36
N ASN A 7 14.45 3.63 11.17
CA ASN A 7 14.62 2.95 12.47
C ASN A 7 13.47 3.29 13.43
N SER A 8 13.03 4.55 13.46
CA SER A 8 11.86 4.97 14.26
C SER A 8 10.57 4.29 13.80
N PHE A 9 10.39 4.14 12.48
CA PHE A 9 9.27 3.40 11.91
C PHE A 9 9.30 1.92 12.33
N ILE A 10 10.45 1.25 12.17
CA ILE A 10 10.61 -0.17 12.51
C ILE A 10 10.31 -0.41 13.99
N ALA A 11 10.84 0.43 14.88
CA ALA A 11 10.59 0.31 16.31
C ALA A 11 9.10 0.45 16.67
N LYS A 12 8.39 1.37 16.01
CA LYS A 12 6.93 1.55 16.18
C LYS A 12 6.14 0.37 15.62
N PHE A 13 6.54 -0.15 14.46
CA PHE A 13 5.91 -1.29 13.82
C PHE A 13 6.06 -2.56 14.68
N ASP A 14 7.27 -2.84 15.14
CA ASP A 14 7.59 -4.03 15.93
C ASP A 14 6.94 -4.01 17.33
N SER A 15 6.65 -2.83 17.87
CA SER A 15 5.99 -2.66 19.18
C SER A 15 4.47 -2.57 19.12
N ASP A 16 3.86 -2.59 17.93
CA ASP A 16 2.40 -2.54 17.80
C ASP A 16 1.78 -3.93 17.95
N ASP A 17 1.64 -4.35 19.21
CA ASP A 17 1.00 -5.61 19.59
C ASP A 17 -0.42 -5.75 19.04
N LYS A 18 -1.15 -4.64 18.85
CA LYS A 18 -2.52 -4.67 18.33
C LYS A 18 -2.50 -5.07 16.86
N LEU A 19 -1.66 -4.43 16.05
CA LEU A 19 -1.49 -4.78 14.64
C LEU A 19 -1.05 -6.24 14.50
N ILE A 20 0.01 -6.62 15.22
CA ILE A 20 0.60 -7.97 15.14
C ILE A 20 -0.42 -9.03 15.56
N SER A 21 -1.14 -8.81 16.66
CA SER A 21 -2.19 -9.73 17.15
C SER A 21 -3.32 -9.90 16.13
N LYS A 22 -3.81 -8.80 15.52
CA LYS A 22 -4.87 -8.89 14.51
C LYS A 22 -4.41 -9.56 13.23
N GLY A 23 -3.17 -9.29 12.79
CA GLY A 23 -2.56 -9.96 11.65
C GLY A 23 -2.43 -11.47 11.87
N LYS A 24 -1.93 -11.90 13.03
CA LYS A 24 -1.83 -13.31 13.41
C LYS A 24 -3.19 -14.00 13.45
N MET A 25 -4.21 -13.36 14.02
CA MET A 25 -5.57 -13.90 14.09
C MET A 25 -6.18 -14.07 12.69
N LEU A 26 -6.03 -13.08 11.82
CA LEU A 26 -6.50 -13.16 10.44
C LEU A 26 -5.80 -14.29 9.67
N ALA A 27 -4.47 -14.39 9.79
CA ALA A 27 -3.70 -15.45 9.15
C ALA A 27 -4.10 -16.84 9.66
N ALA A 28 -4.26 -17.00 10.99
CA ALA A 28 -4.64 -18.27 11.60
C ALA A 28 -6.01 -18.77 11.10
N ILE A 29 -7.04 -17.90 11.11
CA ILE A 29 -8.39 -18.28 10.64
C ILE A 29 -8.39 -18.56 9.12
N SER A 30 -7.64 -17.77 8.35
CA SER A 30 -7.47 -18.00 6.91
C SER A 30 -6.81 -19.35 6.63
N MET A 31 -5.78 -19.73 7.38
CA MET A 31 -5.13 -21.04 7.27
C MET A 31 -6.05 -22.20 7.65
N ILE A 32 -6.89 -22.04 8.68
CA ILE A 32 -7.89 -23.05 9.05
C ILE A 32 -8.86 -23.28 7.88
N LEU A 33 -9.36 -22.21 7.27
CA LEU A 33 -10.25 -22.32 6.11
C LEU A 33 -9.56 -22.99 4.93
N ILE A 34 -8.33 -22.58 4.59
CA ILE A 34 -7.54 -23.22 3.52
C ILE A 34 -7.36 -24.71 3.82
N ALA A 35 -7.00 -25.09 5.05
CA ALA A 35 -6.81 -26.49 5.42
C ALA A 35 -8.10 -27.32 5.26
N LEU A 36 -9.26 -26.76 5.64
CA LEU A 36 -10.55 -27.43 5.47
C LEU A 36 -10.87 -27.69 3.99
N GLU A 37 -10.70 -26.67 3.14
CA GLU A 37 -10.99 -26.78 1.71
C GLU A 37 -10.00 -27.67 0.96
N VAL A 38 -8.70 -27.59 1.30
CA VAL A 38 -7.63 -28.40 0.66
C VAL A 38 -7.73 -29.86 1.06
N THR A 39 -8.02 -30.17 2.33
CA THR A 39 -8.08 -31.56 2.80
C THR A 39 -9.36 -32.27 2.37
N GLY A 40 -10.38 -31.54 1.92
CA GLY A 40 -11.71 -32.09 1.67
C GLY A 40 -12.25 -32.83 2.89
N ALA A 41 -11.85 -32.41 4.10
CA ALA A 41 -12.16 -33.11 5.34
C ALA A 41 -13.67 -33.16 5.53
N THR A 42 -14.26 -34.29 5.17
CA THR A 42 -15.66 -34.62 5.47
C THR A 42 -15.66 -35.25 6.85
N ILE A 43 -16.43 -34.67 7.77
CA ILE A 43 -16.57 -35.21 9.12
C ILE A 43 -17.39 -36.49 9.01
N LYS A 44 -16.71 -37.63 8.82
CA LYS A 44 -17.32 -38.96 8.80
C LYS A 44 -17.42 -39.48 10.23
N GLU A 45 -18.64 -39.47 10.77
CA GLU A 45 -19.25 -40.24 11.87
C GLU A 45 -18.40 -40.67 13.10
N ALA A 46 -19.01 -40.64 14.29
CA ALA A 46 -18.41 -41.03 15.57
C ALA A 46 -19.26 -42.03 16.35
N ASN A 47 -18.60 -43.05 16.91
CA ASN A 47 -19.17 -43.99 17.88
C ASN A 47 -19.47 -43.32 19.23
N THR A 48 -20.44 -43.88 19.94
CA THR A 48 -21.30 -43.38 21.03
C THR A 48 -20.64 -42.86 22.33
N PHE A 49 -19.31 -42.73 22.43
CA PHE A 49 -18.63 -42.40 23.69
C PHE A 49 -17.81 -41.10 23.70
N LEU A 50 -17.69 -40.40 22.57
CA LEU A 50 -17.10 -39.07 22.50
C LEU A 50 -18.16 -38.11 21.95
N PHE A 51 -18.57 -37.12 22.74
CA PHE A 51 -19.37 -36.01 22.26
C PHE A 51 -18.56 -35.21 21.22
N LYS A 52 -18.63 -35.63 19.95
CA LYS A 52 -18.16 -34.85 18.81
C LYS A 52 -19.29 -33.90 18.42
N ILE A 53 -18.96 -32.61 18.34
CA ILE A 53 -19.86 -31.60 17.80
C ILE A 53 -20.06 -31.94 16.32
N ASP A 54 -21.24 -32.45 15.97
CA ASP A 54 -21.61 -32.72 14.59
C ASP A 54 -22.21 -31.45 13.98
N PHE A 55 -21.62 -30.96 12.91
CA PHE A 55 -22.11 -29.78 12.22
C PHE A 55 -23.03 -30.24 11.09
N ALA A 56 -24.34 -30.24 11.35
CA ALA A 56 -25.38 -30.61 10.38
C ALA A 56 -25.33 -29.79 9.06
N ASN A 57 -24.63 -28.65 9.06
CA ASN A 57 -24.39 -27.84 7.88
C ASN A 57 -22.89 -27.50 7.75
N GLN A 58 -22.11 -28.39 7.14
CA GLN A 58 -20.68 -28.20 6.88
C GLN A 58 -20.40 -26.91 6.08
N ASN A 59 -21.27 -26.57 5.13
CA ASN A 59 -21.20 -25.32 4.37
C ASN A 59 -21.39 -24.09 5.28
N GLY A 60 -22.21 -24.21 6.33
CA GLY A 60 -22.43 -23.17 7.31
C GLY A 60 -21.16 -22.77 8.06
N VAL A 61 -20.28 -23.74 8.36
CA VAL A 61 -18.98 -23.48 8.99
C VAL A 61 -18.06 -22.73 8.03
N THR A 62 -17.98 -23.17 6.76
CA THR A 62 -17.22 -22.47 5.70
C THR A 62 -17.67 -21.02 5.54
N PHE A 63 -18.98 -20.76 5.44
CA PHE A 63 -19.49 -19.38 5.32
C PHE A 63 -19.26 -18.53 6.57
N LEU A 64 -19.35 -19.13 7.78
CA LEU A 64 -19.05 -18.43 9.03
C LEU A 64 -17.56 -18.02 9.08
N LEU A 65 -16.66 -18.94 8.73
CA LEU A 65 -15.22 -18.64 8.64
C LEU A 65 -14.93 -17.57 7.60
N LEU A 66 -15.55 -17.64 6.42
CA LEU A 66 -15.41 -16.64 5.37
C LEU A 66 -15.90 -15.26 5.85
N GLY A 67 -17.04 -15.19 6.52
CA GLY A 67 -17.53 -13.95 7.16
C GLY A 67 -16.57 -13.41 8.22
N ALA A 68 -16.00 -14.29 9.05
CA ALA A 68 -15.00 -13.91 10.06
C ALA A 68 -13.71 -13.37 9.41
N ILE A 69 -13.26 -13.95 8.30
CA ILE A 69 -12.08 -13.49 7.54
C ILE A 69 -12.35 -12.12 6.95
N ILE A 70 -13.51 -11.88 6.33
CA ILE A 70 -13.87 -10.54 5.80
C ILE A 70 -13.88 -9.51 6.92
N TYR A 71 -14.53 -9.81 8.05
CA TYR A 71 -14.57 -8.92 9.21
C TYR A 71 -13.16 -8.62 9.75
N LEU A 72 -12.32 -9.64 9.91
CA LEU A 72 -10.95 -9.48 10.40
C LEU A 72 -10.05 -8.76 9.39
N ALA A 73 -10.25 -8.95 8.10
CA ALA A 73 -9.52 -8.24 7.05
C ALA A 73 -9.82 -6.74 7.09
N VAL A 74 -11.10 -6.35 7.20
CA VAL A 74 -11.51 -4.94 7.38
C VAL A 74 -10.94 -4.38 8.68
N ARG A 75 -11.01 -5.14 9.77
CA ARG A 75 -10.45 -4.72 11.05
C ARG A 75 -8.94 -4.52 10.97
N TYR A 76 -8.22 -5.46 10.35
CA TYR A 76 -6.78 -5.38 10.17
C TYR A 76 -6.39 -4.17 9.30
N LEU A 77 -7.16 -3.88 8.24
CA LEU A 77 -6.97 -2.70 7.40
C LEU A 77 -6.97 -1.39 8.18
N ASN A 78 -7.87 -1.24 9.15
CA ASN A 78 -7.92 -0.04 9.98
C ASN A 78 -6.66 0.15 10.83
N TYR A 79 -6.02 -0.93 11.28
CA TYR A 79 -4.74 -0.85 12.01
C TYR A 79 -3.53 -0.71 11.07
N ALA A 80 -3.59 -1.33 9.90
CA ALA A 80 -2.50 -1.36 8.92
C ALA A 80 -2.35 -0.06 8.10
N GLN A 81 -3.43 0.71 7.95
CA GLN A 81 -3.47 1.94 7.15
C GLN A 81 -2.33 2.94 7.44
N PRO A 82 -2.04 3.31 8.71
CA PRO A 82 -0.96 4.26 9.00
C PRO A 82 0.42 3.72 8.57
N TYR A 83 0.64 2.42 8.66
CA TYR A 83 1.88 1.78 8.24
C TYR A 83 2.00 1.73 6.72
N HIS A 84 0.91 1.43 5.99
CA HIS A 84 0.89 1.54 4.54
C HIS A 84 1.21 2.96 4.06
N HIS A 85 0.70 3.97 4.77
CA HIS A 85 1.00 5.37 4.46
C HIS A 85 2.47 5.71 4.72
N GLN A 86 3.03 5.29 5.86
CA GLN A 86 4.44 5.54 6.18
C GLN A 86 5.39 4.83 5.21
N LEU A 87 5.13 3.57 4.89
CA LEU A 87 5.89 2.84 3.86
C LEU A 87 5.79 3.56 2.51
N PHE A 88 4.60 4.05 2.13
CA PHE A 88 4.43 4.89 0.94
C PHE A 88 5.34 6.11 0.95
N LEU A 89 5.37 6.88 2.05
CA LEU A 89 6.23 8.05 2.16
C LEU A 89 7.71 7.70 2.03
N ILE A 90 8.15 6.59 2.64
CA ILE A 90 9.55 6.15 2.60
C ILE A 90 9.98 5.81 1.18
N TRP A 91 9.28 4.91 0.48
CA TRP A 91 9.72 4.52 -0.87
C TRP A 91 9.47 5.61 -1.91
N SER A 92 8.41 6.42 -1.77
CA SER A 92 8.14 7.52 -2.71
C SER A 92 9.14 8.66 -2.57
N ARG A 93 9.65 8.93 -1.35
CA ARG A 93 10.77 9.84 -1.14
C ARG A 93 12.03 9.34 -1.85
N ARG A 94 12.38 8.05 -1.71
CA ARG A 94 13.52 7.45 -2.42
C ARG A 94 13.37 7.54 -3.94
N MET A 95 12.15 7.36 -4.43
CA MET A 95 11.80 7.53 -5.84
C MET A 95 12.04 8.99 -6.30
N MET A 96 11.61 9.99 -5.52
CA MET A 96 11.83 11.41 -5.83
C MET A 96 13.29 11.87 -5.71
N LEU A 97 14.14 11.11 -5.00
CA LEU A 97 15.59 11.37 -4.93
C LEU A 97 16.35 10.82 -6.15
N ASP A 98 15.71 10.01 -7.00
CA ASP A 98 16.31 9.53 -8.24
C ASP A 98 16.40 10.67 -9.25
N ARG A 99 17.63 11.05 -9.63
CA ARG A 99 17.90 12.14 -10.56
C ARG A 99 17.34 11.89 -11.95
N GLU A 100 17.22 10.64 -12.37
CA GLU A 100 16.59 10.31 -13.66
C GLU A 100 15.09 10.62 -13.64
N LEU A 101 14.45 10.53 -12.47
CA LEU A 101 13.03 10.80 -12.31
C LEU A 101 12.76 12.27 -12.04
N PHE A 102 13.45 12.85 -11.05
CA PHE A 102 13.28 14.24 -10.62
C PHE A 102 14.61 14.79 -10.13
N HIS A 103 15.07 15.87 -10.74
CA HIS A 103 16.26 16.57 -10.30
C HIS A 103 16.10 18.08 -10.46
N PHE A 104 16.24 18.80 -9.35
CA PHE A 104 16.30 20.25 -9.34
C PHE A 104 17.75 20.72 -9.48
N ASN A 105 18.07 21.52 -10.49
CA ASN A 105 19.38 22.14 -10.65
C ASN A 105 19.36 23.56 -10.04
N PRO A 106 20.10 23.82 -8.94
CA PRO A 106 20.12 25.14 -8.29
C PRO A 106 20.81 26.24 -9.10
N HIS A 107 21.59 25.90 -10.13
CA HIS A 107 22.30 26.90 -10.93
C HIS A 107 21.41 27.53 -12.00
N ASP A 108 20.54 26.73 -12.62
CA ASP A 108 19.68 27.18 -13.72
C ASP A 108 18.22 27.39 -13.28
N ASP A 109 17.93 27.09 -12.00
CA ASP A 109 16.59 27.00 -11.41
C ASP A 109 15.61 26.17 -12.27
N CYS A 110 16.15 25.14 -12.93
CA CYS A 110 15.42 24.26 -13.83
C CYS A 110 15.21 22.88 -13.21
N ILE A 111 14.09 22.27 -13.56
CA ILE A 111 13.76 20.89 -13.23
C ILE A 111 14.16 20.02 -14.41
N SER A 112 14.86 18.95 -14.11
CA SER A 112 15.30 17.93 -15.06
C SER A 112 14.84 16.54 -14.61
N GLY A 113 14.99 15.55 -15.49
CA GLY A 113 14.50 14.20 -15.27
C GLY A 113 13.12 13.97 -15.89
N PHE A 114 12.62 12.75 -15.76
CA PHE A 114 11.40 12.29 -16.42
C PHE A 114 10.13 13.08 -16.03
N LEU A 115 10.06 13.61 -14.81
CA LEU A 115 8.92 14.41 -14.36
C LEU A 115 8.97 15.87 -14.83
N SER A 116 10.07 16.33 -15.42
CA SER A 116 10.15 17.71 -15.96
C SER A 116 9.12 17.96 -17.06
N ASP A 117 8.78 16.94 -17.85
CA ASP A 117 7.73 17.04 -18.89
C ASP A 117 6.32 17.21 -18.31
N ALA A 118 6.10 16.76 -17.07
CA ALA A 118 4.84 16.94 -16.34
C ALA A 118 4.78 18.26 -15.56
N ILE A 119 5.93 18.76 -15.10
CA ILE A 119 6.04 19.96 -14.28
C ILE A 119 6.34 21.15 -15.18
N GLY A 120 5.29 21.87 -15.59
CA GLY A 120 5.41 23.09 -16.40
C GLY A 120 5.74 24.35 -15.59
N VAL A 121 6.58 24.24 -14.56
CA VAL A 121 6.87 25.31 -13.60
C VAL A 121 8.37 25.62 -13.59
N TYR A 122 8.73 26.90 -13.58
CA TYR A 122 10.10 27.35 -13.46
C TYR A 122 10.49 27.51 -11.98
N GLY A 123 11.67 27.02 -11.60
CA GLY A 123 12.11 26.99 -10.20
C GLY A 123 12.39 28.37 -9.60
N GLY A 124 12.69 29.36 -10.45
CA GLY A 124 12.88 30.74 -10.01
C GLY A 124 11.57 31.40 -9.60
N ASP A 125 10.47 31.05 -10.27
CA ASP A 125 9.13 31.56 -9.95
C ASP A 125 8.54 30.82 -8.75
N GLU A 126 8.81 29.51 -8.64
CA GLU A 126 8.28 28.64 -7.59
C GLU A 126 9.42 27.92 -6.85
N PRO A 127 10.11 28.61 -5.91
CA PRO A 127 11.28 28.08 -5.23
C PRO A 127 10.97 26.83 -4.39
N GLY A 128 9.73 26.66 -3.98
CA GLY A 128 9.31 25.51 -3.18
C GLY A 128 9.28 24.19 -3.95
N ILE A 129 9.38 24.20 -5.29
CA ILE A 129 9.50 22.98 -6.09
C ILE A 129 10.76 22.15 -5.72
N ARG A 130 11.75 22.77 -5.08
CA ARG A 130 12.91 22.10 -4.47
C ARG A 130 12.51 21.04 -3.45
N GLU A 131 11.39 21.23 -2.78
CA GLU A 131 10.84 20.33 -1.76
C GLU A 131 9.65 19.53 -2.29
N ALA A 132 9.56 19.32 -3.60
CA ALA A 132 8.51 18.55 -4.24
C ALA A 132 8.39 17.13 -3.66
N ARG A 133 7.15 16.73 -3.36
CA ARG A 133 6.80 15.41 -2.82
C ARG A 133 5.81 14.71 -3.74
N TYR A 134 5.98 13.40 -3.85
CA TYR A 134 5.05 12.56 -4.61
C TYR A 134 3.87 12.13 -3.72
N VAL A 135 2.65 12.36 -4.17
CA VAL A 135 1.42 12.10 -3.41
C VAL A 135 0.44 11.25 -4.21
N LYS A 136 -0.28 10.38 -3.50
CA LYS A 136 -1.34 9.54 -4.04
C LYS A 136 -2.69 9.98 -3.49
N SER A 137 -3.58 10.48 -4.35
CA SER A 137 -4.94 10.92 -3.98
C SER A 137 -6.05 9.91 -4.34
N GLY A 138 -5.68 8.73 -4.84
CA GLY A 138 -6.61 7.66 -5.23
C GLY A 138 -5.88 6.46 -5.81
N LEU A 139 -6.60 5.46 -6.35
CA LEU A 139 -5.96 4.24 -6.86
C LEU A 139 -4.95 4.54 -8.00
N PHE A 140 -5.37 5.37 -8.96
CA PHE A 140 -4.58 5.81 -10.11
C PHE A 140 -4.39 7.32 -10.17
N ARG A 141 -4.72 8.07 -9.12
CA ARG A 141 -4.46 9.51 -9.09
C ARG A 141 -3.12 9.75 -8.42
N ARG A 142 -2.24 10.45 -9.11
CA ARG A 142 -0.89 10.79 -8.65
C ARG A 142 -0.68 12.28 -8.86
N SER A 143 -0.06 12.91 -7.89
CA SER A 143 0.22 14.34 -7.94
C SER A 143 1.60 14.61 -7.36
N ILE A 144 2.20 15.70 -7.81
CA ILE A 144 3.38 16.29 -7.17
C ILE A 144 2.89 17.47 -6.35
N VAL A 145 3.37 17.55 -5.12
CA VAL A 145 2.98 18.60 -4.17
C VAL A 145 4.22 19.33 -3.73
N TYR A 146 4.19 20.65 -3.77
CA TYR A 146 5.27 21.49 -3.29
C TYR A 146 4.71 22.68 -2.50
N PRO A 147 5.41 23.13 -1.45
CA PRO A 147 4.99 24.28 -0.67
C PRO A 147 5.19 25.56 -1.50
N THR A 148 4.27 26.50 -1.42
CA THR A 148 4.46 27.86 -1.95
C THR A 148 3.92 28.88 -0.95
N LYS A 149 4.17 30.15 -1.23
CA LYS A 149 3.68 31.27 -0.42
C LYS A 149 2.98 32.28 -1.32
N HIS A 150 1.80 32.72 -0.91
CA HIS A 150 1.13 33.87 -1.51
C HIS A 150 1.27 35.06 -0.57
N GLN A 151 1.64 36.21 -1.12
CA GLN A 151 1.65 37.47 -0.40
C GLN A 151 0.40 38.24 -0.81
N GLY A 152 -0.55 38.38 0.12
CA GLY A 152 -1.77 39.16 -0.11
C GLY A 152 -1.48 40.66 -0.21
N GLU A 153 -2.46 41.42 -0.73
CA GLU A 153 -2.36 42.88 -0.86
C GLU A 153 -2.16 43.60 0.49
N ASP A 154 -2.63 43.00 1.59
CA ASP A 154 -2.48 43.50 2.96
C ASP A 154 -1.12 43.16 3.61
N GLY A 155 -0.23 42.48 2.88
CA GLY A 155 1.10 42.09 3.35
C GLY A 155 1.15 40.80 4.17
N GLU A 156 0.01 40.11 4.37
CA GLU A 156 -0.03 38.79 4.98
C GLU A 156 0.54 37.71 4.03
N VAL A 157 1.34 36.80 4.60
CA VAL A 157 1.98 35.70 3.86
C VAL A 157 1.28 34.40 4.22
N GLU A 158 0.54 33.83 3.27
CA GLU A 158 -0.11 32.53 3.43
C GLU A 158 0.73 31.42 2.79
N PHE A 159 0.99 30.37 3.57
CA PHE A 159 1.67 29.17 3.08
C PHE A 159 0.65 28.11 2.68
N TYR A 160 0.74 27.60 1.46
CA TYR A 160 -0.13 26.55 0.96
C TYR A 160 0.63 25.59 0.05
N ASP A 161 0.08 24.39 -0.12
CA ASP A 161 0.64 23.35 -0.96
C ASP A 161 0.00 23.40 -2.36
N VAL A 162 0.80 23.54 -3.41
CA VAL A 162 0.34 23.46 -4.80
C VAL A 162 0.35 22.02 -5.26
N HIS A 163 -0.74 21.59 -5.89
CA HIS A 163 -0.90 20.23 -6.44
C HIS A 163 -0.79 20.23 -7.96
N ILE A 164 0.27 19.63 -8.49
CA ILE A 164 0.40 19.29 -9.91
C ILE A 164 -0.17 17.89 -10.12
N ASN A 165 -1.31 17.79 -10.81
CA ASN A 165 -1.92 16.50 -11.12
C ASN A 165 -1.16 15.81 -12.27
N LEU A 166 -0.68 14.58 -12.07
CA LEU A 166 0.00 13.82 -13.11
C LEU A 166 -0.96 13.11 -14.07
N CYS A 167 -2.27 13.19 -13.81
CA CYS A 167 -3.30 12.69 -14.72
C CYS A 167 -3.80 13.77 -15.70
N SER A 168 -3.36 15.03 -15.57
CA SER A 168 -3.63 16.06 -16.58
C SER A 168 -2.57 15.98 -17.68
N PHE A 169 -2.95 15.41 -18.81
CA PHE A 169 -2.06 15.24 -19.96
C PHE A 169 -1.93 16.55 -20.77
N ASN A 170 -0.74 16.79 -21.29
CA ASN A 170 -0.42 17.92 -22.16
C ASN A 170 0.44 17.45 -23.34
N GLU A 171 0.94 18.37 -24.17
CA GLU A 171 1.75 18.02 -25.36
C GLU A 171 3.05 17.27 -25.01
N LYS A 172 3.64 17.58 -23.85
CA LYS A 172 4.88 16.95 -23.35
C LYS A 172 4.59 15.73 -22.48
N TRP A 173 3.51 15.74 -21.72
CA TRP A 173 3.11 14.69 -20.77
C TRP A 173 1.92 13.88 -21.28
N THR A 174 2.20 12.69 -21.82
CA THR A 174 1.19 11.82 -22.42
C THR A 174 0.80 10.64 -21.52
N SER A 175 -0.32 9.98 -21.83
CA SER A 175 -0.77 8.78 -21.10
C SER A 175 0.25 7.63 -21.12
N LYS A 176 1.06 7.51 -22.17
CA LYS A 176 2.15 6.52 -22.25
C LYS A 176 3.26 6.81 -21.24
N MET A 177 3.59 8.09 -21.05
CA MET A 177 4.56 8.51 -20.04
C MET A 177 4.01 8.29 -18.63
N TYR A 178 2.72 8.55 -18.43
CA TYR A 178 2.07 8.21 -17.18
C TYR A 178 2.08 6.70 -16.87
N LEU A 179 1.85 5.84 -17.87
CA LEU A 179 2.02 4.38 -17.69
C LEU A 179 3.47 4.01 -17.36
N LYS A 180 4.45 4.66 -18.01
CA LYS A 180 5.86 4.47 -17.67
C LYS A 180 6.17 4.91 -16.24
N LEU A 181 5.57 6.00 -15.75
CA LEU A 181 5.66 6.42 -14.35
C LEU A 181 5.12 5.32 -13.42
N LEU A 182 3.97 4.73 -13.73
CA LEU A 182 3.43 3.63 -12.93
C LEU A 182 4.33 2.39 -12.93
N ALA A 183 5.02 2.10 -14.03
CA ALA A 183 6.01 1.04 -14.10
C ALA A 183 7.25 1.34 -13.24
N ILE A 184 7.73 2.59 -13.24
CA ILE A 184 8.80 3.05 -12.35
C ILE A 184 8.35 2.93 -10.88
N GLU A 185 7.16 3.42 -10.55
CA GLU A 185 6.54 3.27 -9.23
C GLU A 185 6.49 1.80 -8.80
N PHE A 186 6.09 0.90 -9.70
CA PHE A 186 6.05 -0.53 -9.45
C PHE A 186 7.45 -1.10 -9.15
N LYS A 187 8.49 -0.71 -9.90
CA LYS A 187 9.88 -1.10 -9.64
C LYS A 187 10.30 -0.70 -8.23
N TYR A 188 10.04 0.54 -7.80
CA TYR A 188 10.38 0.99 -6.44
C TYR A 188 9.59 0.25 -5.36
N ARG A 189 8.32 -0.06 -5.61
CA ARG A 189 7.51 -0.86 -4.68
C ARG A 189 8.03 -2.28 -4.53
N VAL A 190 8.40 -2.94 -5.63
CA VAL A 190 8.97 -4.30 -5.60
C VAL A 190 10.32 -4.27 -4.88
N LEU A 191 11.17 -3.28 -5.16
CA LEU A 191 12.45 -3.15 -4.47
C LEU A 191 12.26 -2.93 -2.96
N ALA A 192 11.32 -2.07 -2.56
CA ALA A 192 10.98 -1.86 -1.16
C ALA A 192 10.42 -3.13 -0.51
N PHE A 193 9.58 -3.88 -1.22
CA PHE A 193 9.01 -5.15 -0.77
C PHE A 193 10.08 -6.23 -0.52
N VAL A 194 11.09 -6.33 -1.38
CA VAL A 194 12.18 -7.31 -1.25
C VAL A 194 13.19 -6.89 -0.18
N LYS A 195 13.48 -5.59 -0.07
CA LYS A 195 14.52 -5.08 0.83
C LYS A 195 14.09 -4.99 2.30
N HIS A 196 12.79 -4.80 2.55
CA HIS A 196 12.26 -4.50 3.88
C HIS A 196 11.17 -5.49 4.27
N ARG A 197 11.41 -6.24 5.36
CA ARG A 197 10.49 -7.28 5.85
C ARG A 197 9.12 -6.74 6.23
N GLU A 198 9.05 -5.47 6.63
CA GLU A 198 7.85 -4.81 7.14
C GLU A 198 6.75 -4.76 6.07
N HIS A 199 7.14 -4.66 4.80
CA HIS A 199 6.21 -4.76 3.68
C HIS A 199 5.56 -6.16 3.59
N LEU A 200 6.35 -7.22 3.80
CA LEU A 200 5.88 -8.60 3.77
C LEU A 200 5.02 -8.88 5.01
N ASP A 201 5.44 -8.45 6.19
CA ASP A 201 4.72 -8.67 7.45
C ASP A 201 3.37 -7.94 7.47
N LEU A 202 3.29 -6.77 6.84
CA LEU A 202 2.04 -6.02 6.69
C LEU A 202 1.11 -6.62 5.61
N LEU A 203 1.66 -7.25 4.57
CA LEU A 203 0.88 -7.82 3.47
C LEU A 203 0.48 -9.29 3.70
N GLY A 204 1.27 -10.05 4.45
CA GLY A 204 1.10 -11.47 4.69
C GLY A 204 -0.31 -11.86 5.12
N PRO A 205 -0.90 -11.22 6.15
CA PRO A 205 -2.27 -11.53 6.58
C PRO A 205 -3.32 -11.35 5.47
N TYR A 206 -3.16 -10.36 4.58
CA TYR A 206 -4.06 -10.20 3.43
C TYR A 206 -3.86 -11.29 2.38
N ILE A 207 -2.61 -11.73 2.15
CA ILE A 207 -2.32 -12.81 1.20
C ILE A 207 -3.04 -14.08 1.65
N PHE A 208 -2.93 -14.44 2.94
CA PHE A 208 -3.66 -15.60 3.48
C PHE A 208 -5.17 -15.44 3.35
N ALA A 209 -5.70 -14.26 3.67
CA ALA A 209 -7.13 -13.98 3.52
C ALA A 209 -7.60 -14.14 2.06
N ILE A 210 -6.88 -13.55 1.10
CA ILE A 210 -7.20 -13.67 -0.34
C ILE A 210 -7.13 -15.12 -0.80
N VAL A 211 -6.05 -15.84 -0.45
CA VAL A 211 -5.90 -17.26 -0.81
C VAL A 211 -7.04 -18.10 -0.22
N SER A 212 -7.45 -17.82 1.02
CA SER A 212 -8.57 -18.53 1.65
C SER A 212 -9.92 -18.27 0.96
N VAL A 213 -10.18 -17.04 0.52
CA VAL A 213 -11.39 -16.71 -0.24
C VAL A 213 -11.35 -17.35 -1.62
N ILE A 214 -10.21 -17.29 -2.30
CA ILE A 214 -10.01 -17.96 -3.59
C ILE A 214 -10.20 -19.47 -3.44
N SER A 215 -9.70 -20.09 -2.37
CA SER A 215 -9.85 -21.51 -2.10
C SER A 215 -11.32 -21.97 -2.03
N VAL A 216 -12.23 -21.10 -1.59
CA VAL A 216 -13.68 -21.41 -1.53
C VAL A 216 -14.34 -21.21 -2.89
N LEU A 217 -13.94 -20.18 -3.66
CA LEU A 217 -14.48 -19.90 -5.01
C LEU A 217 -13.93 -20.84 -6.09
N VAL A 218 -12.69 -21.24 -5.87
CA VAL A 218 -11.72 -22.14 -6.50
C VAL A 218 -11.71 -23.61 -6.11
N PRO A 219 -12.72 -24.48 -6.36
CA PRO A 219 -12.64 -25.86 -5.89
C PRO A 219 -11.35 -26.53 -6.34
N TRP A 220 -10.56 -27.04 -5.40
CA TRP A 220 -9.26 -27.64 -5.66
C TRP A 220 -9.33 -28.84 -6.61
N GLY A 221 -10.49 -29.49 -6.72
CA GLY A 221 -10.73 -30.56 -7.69
C GLY A 221 -10.68 -30.14 -9.16
N ASN A 222 -10.65 -28.84 -9.46
CA ASN A 222 -10.45 -28.32 -10.83
C ASN A 222 -8.97 -28.21 -11.22
N PHE A 223 -8.04 -28.34 -10.27
CA PHE A 223 -6.60 -28.25 -10.50
C PHE A 223 -5.90 -29.63 -10.54
N THR A 224 -6.62 -30.70 -10.25
CA THR A 224 -6.19 -32.11 -10.38
C THR A 224 -6.80 -32.73 -11.62
#